data_AF-X0WBD4-F1
#
_entry.id   AF-X0WBD4-F1
#
_cell.length_a   1.000
_cell.length_b   1.000
_cell.length_c   1.000
_cell.angle_alpha   90.00
_cell.angle_beta   90.00
_cell.angle_gamma   90.00
#
_symmetry.space_group_name_H-M   'P 1'
#
loop_
_entity.id
_entity.type
_entity.pdbx_description
1 polymer ?
#
loop_
_entity_poly.entity_id
_entity_poly.type
_entity_poly.pdbx_seq_one_letter_code
_entity_poly.pdbx_strand_id
1 'polypeptide(L)'
;HDNIYDFGIGFRARKDWNIVYTHIKGNVKREDIQQRTIRYYVSSTGGSLTKRNKNDHRMISLEAGRSVTIFNRAYTAPMEHFDINYNYYIAEANKIKYAVNDGQQKLF
;
A
#
# COMPACT_ATOMS: atom_id res chain seq x y z
N HIS A 1 -0.83 9.37 -16.29
CA HIS A 1 -0.77 8.02 -15.71
C HIS A 1 -2.20 7.52 -15.69
N ASP A 2 -2.55 6.75 -16.71
CA ASP A 2 -3.97 6.52 -17.07
C ASP A 2 -4.35 5.05 -16.84
N ASN A 3 -3.46 4.32 -16.16
CA ASN A 3 -3.56 2.90 -15.94
C ASN A 3 -3.39 2.59 -14.45
N ILE A 4 -4.37 1.89 -13.87
CA ILE A 4 -4.34 1.45 -12.46
C ILE A 4 -3.12 0.59 -12.13
N TYR A 5 -2.56 -0.13 -13.11
CA TYR A 5 -1.38 -0.96 -12.89
C TYR A 5 -0.13 -0.15 -12.52
N ASP A 6 -0.07 1.14 -12.87
CA ASP A 6 1.04 2.03 -12.50
C ASP A 6 1.07 2.32 -10.98
N PHE A 7 -0.07 2.15 -10.29
CA PHE A 7 -0.24 2.46 -8.87
C PHE A 7 -0.19 1.22 -7.97
N GLY A 8 -0.18 0.04 -8.57
CA GLY A 8 -0.23 -1.25 -7.87
C GLY A 8 1.10 -1.57 -7.19
N ILE A 9 1.07 -1.63 -5.86
CA ILE A 9 2.17 -2.07 -5.00
C ILE A 9 2.04 -3.57 -4.77
N GLY A 10 3.09 -4.32 -5.09
CA GLY A 10 3.18 -5.76 -4.81
C GLY A 10 3.84 -6.03 -3.46
N PHE A 11 3.25 -6.89 -2.64
CA PHE A 11 3.88 -7.33 -1.39
C PHE A 11 3.72 -8.83 -1.17
N ARG A 12 4.80 -9.49 -0.76
CA ARG A 12 4.81 -10.90 -0.38
C ARG A 12 5.29 -11.06 1.06
N ALA A 13 4.44 -11.63 1.91
CA ALA A 13 4.82 -11.97 3.27
C ALA A 13 5.80 -13.15 3.35
N ARG A 14 6.66 -13.10 4.37
CA ARG A 14 7.50 -14.23 4.79
C ARG A 14 6.63 -15.31 5.44
N LYS A 15 7.15 -16.55 5.53
CA LYS A 15 6.42 -17.74 6.03
C LYS A 15 5.72 -17.50 7.38
N ASP A 16 6.39 -16.83 8.31
CA ASP A 16 5.92 -16.63 9.68
C ASP A 16 5.05 -15.38 9.86
N TRP A 17 4.67 -14.71 8.76
CA TRP A 17 3.91 -13.48 8.79
C TRP A 17 2.60 -13.66 8.02
N ASN A 18 1.50 -13.25 8.63
CA ASN A 18 0.20 -13.08 7.97
C ASN A 18 0.03 -11.63 7.55
N ILE A 19 -0.60 -11.41 6.40
CA ILE A 19 -1.04 -10.08 5.98
C ILE A 19 -2.48 -9.93 6.45
N VAL A 20 -2.78 -8.84 7.14
CA VAL A 20 -4.10 -8.56 7.70
C VAL A 20 -4.57 -7.21 7.17
N TYR A 21 -5.72 -7.22 6.49
CA TYR A 21 -6.39 -6.03 6.02
C TYR A 21 -7.52 -5.65 6.98
N THR A 22 -7.39 -4.49 7.60
CA THR A 22 -8.33 -3.99 8.60
C THR A 22 -9.17 -2.86 8.00
N HIS A 23 -10.49 -3.03 7.94
CA HIS A 23 -11.40 -2.07 7.31
C HIS A 23 -12.74 -1.99 8.05
N ILE A 24 -13.53 -0.96 7.73
CA ILE A 24 -14.88 -0.81 8.28
C ILE A 24 -15.88 -1.37 7.26
N LYS A 25 -16.76 -2.26 7.72
CA LYS A 25 -17.87 -2.79 6.92
C LYS A 25 -19.15 -2.70 7.73
N GLY A 26 -20.08 -1.85 7.28
CA GLY A 26 -21.35 -1.62 7.99
C GLY A 26 -21.15 -1.15 9.43
N ASN A 27 -20.27 -0.16 9.63
CA ASN A 27 -19.89 0.40 10.94
C ASN A 27 -19.18 -0.56 11.90
N VAL A 28 -18.80 -1.75 11.46
CA VAL A 28 -18.05 -2.72 12.26
C VAL A 28 -16.62 -2.84 11.72
N LYS A 29 -15.63 -2.77 12.62
CA LYS A 29 -14.24 -3.09 12.30
C LYS A 29 -14.11 -4.56 11.94
N ARG A 30 -13.53 -4.86 10.78
CA ARG A 30 -13.25 -6.21 10.28
C ARG A 30 -11.77 -6.37 9.98
N GLU A 31 -11.26 -7.57 10.17
CA GLU A 31 -9.88 -7.96 9.86
C GLU A 31 -9.91 -9.18 8.96
N ASP A 32 -9.44 -9.02 7.73
CA ASP A 32 -9.38 -10.09 6.73
C ASP A 32 -7.92 -10.54 6.55
N ILE A 33 -7.64 -11.80 6.86
CA ILE A 33 -6.34 -12.41 6.54
C ILE A 33 -6.25 -12.56 5.02
N GLN A 34 -5.24 -11.93 4.43
CA GLN A 34 -4.99 -11.98 3.00
C GLN A 34 -4.05 -13.15 2.65
N GLN A 35 -4.07 -13.53 1.38
CA GLN A 35 -3.09 -14.44 0.80
C GLN A 35 -1.64 -13.94 0.98
N ARG A 36 -0.66 -14.85 0.89
CA ARG A 36 0.75 -14.53 1.13
C ARG A 36 1.34 -13.51 0.15
N THR A 37 0.82 -13.43 -1.08
CA THR A 37 1.21 -12.42 -2.07
C THR A 37 0.00 -11.60 -2.41
N ILE A 38 0.08 -10.29 -2.24
CA ILE A 38 -1.00 -9.35 -2.56
C ILE A 38 -0.52 -8.25 -3.49
N ARG A 39 -1.48 -7.62 -4.14
CA ARG A 39 -1.34 -6.32 -4.79
C ARG A 39 -2.37 -5.38 -4.19
N TYR A 40 -1.99 -4.13 -3.98
CA TYR A 40 -2.85 -3.09 -3.42
C TYR A 40 -2.38 -1.72 -3.96
N TYR A 41 -3.16 -0.68 -3.73
CA TYR A 41 -2.75 0.70 -4.00
C TYR A 41 -3.17 1.59 -2.83
N VAL A 42 -2.49 2.73 -2.66
CA VAL A 42 -2.83 3.71 -1.64
C VAL A 42 -4.03 4.51 -2.13
N SER A 43 -5.08 4.52 -1.33
CA SER A 43 -6.36 5.12 -1.65
C SER A 43 -6.76 6.17 -0.62
N SER A 44 -7.69 7.05 -0.96
CA SER A 44 -8.17 8.07 -0.01
C SER A 44 -9.01 7.42 1.10
N THR A 45 -9.79 6.41 0.72
CA THR A 45 -10.63 5.57 1.59
C THR A 45 -10.12 4.12 1.57
N GLY A 46 -10.76 3.23 2.33
CA GLY A 46 -10.39 1.82 2.41
C GLY A 46 -9.99 1.40 3.82
N GLY A 47 -8.91 0.62 3.92
CA GLY A 47 -8.47 0.04 5.18
C GLY A 47 -6.97 0.15 5.39
N SER A 48 -6.52 -0.29 6.56
CA SER A 48 -5.10 -0.36 6.89
C SER A 48 -4.58 -1.78 6.66
N LEU A 49 -3.31 -1.87 6.28
CA LEU A 49 -2.65 -3.12 5.96
C LEU A 49 -1.49 -3.36 6.92
N THR A 50 -1.50 -4.49 7.59
CA THR A 50 -0.48 -4.87 8.57
C THR A 50 0.05 -6.27 8.28
N LYS A 51 1.30 -6.52 8.62
CA LYS A 51 1.83 -7.88 8.76
C LYS A 51 1.89 -8.24 10.24
N ARG A 52 1.34 -9.39 10.59
CA ARG A 52 1.33 -9.93 11.96
C ARG A 52 2.15 -11.22 12.01
N ASN A 53 3.12 -11.28 12.90
CA ASN A 53 3.89 -12.49 13.13
C ASN A 53 2.99 -13.56 13.76
N LYS A 54 3.11 -14.80 13.30
CA LYS A 54 2.30 -15.93 13.75
C LYS A 54 2.65 -16.40 15.17
N ASN A 55 3.90 -16.22 15.59
CA ASN A 55 4.45 -16.78 16.83
C ASN A 55 4.49 -15.72 17.96
N ASP A 56 5.02 -14.53 17.67
CA ASP A 56 5.27 -13.49 18.68
C ASP A 56 4.26 -12.33 18.63
N HIS A 57 3.27 -12.41 17.73
CA HIS A 57 2.20 -11.42 17.54
C HIS A 57 2.64 -9.99 17.20
N ARG A 58 3.92 -9.74 16.90
CA ARG A 58 4.36 -8.42 16.43
C ARG A 58 3.57 -7.98 15.22
N MET A 59 3.19 -6.71 15.22
CA MET A 59 2.46 -6.06 14.14
C MET A 59 3.32 -4.97 13.52
N ILE A 60 3.40 -4.97 12.20
CA ILE A 60 4.11 -3.94 11.44
C ILE A 60 3.18 -3.47 10.35
N SER A 61 2.94 -2.16 10.26
CA SER A 61 2.15 -1.57 9.18
C SER A 61 2.94 -1.64 7.87
N LEU A 62 2.24 -1.96 6.78
CA LEU A 62 2.84 -1.88 5.44
C LEU A 62 2.89 -0.43 4.97
N GLU A 63 1.82 0.32 5.22
CA GLU A 63 1.69 1.74 4.88
C GLU A 63 1.16 2.52 6.08
N ALA A 64 2.08 2.98 6.93
CA ALA A 64 1.72 3.60 8.21
C ALA A 64 0.92 4.91 8.01
N GLY A 65 -0.25 4.98 8.64
CA GLY A 65 -1.13 6.16 8.56
C GLY A 65 -1.79 6.38 7.21
N ARG A 66 -1.76 5.39 6.31
CA ARG A 66 -2.40 5.46 4.99
C ARG A 66 -3.52 4.43 4.86
N SER A 67 -4.55 4.82 4.13
CA SER A 67 -5.61 3.92 3.66
C SER A 67 -5.18 3.26 2.37
N VAL A 68 -5.52 1.99 2.21
CA VAL A 68 -5.22 1.21 1.01
C VAL A 68 -6.43 0.42 0.56
N THR A 69 -6.45 0.09 -0.73
CA THR A 69 -7.42 -0.81 -1.35
C THR A 69 -6.73 -2.03 -1.92
N ILE A 70 -7.24 -3.22 -1.58
CA ILE A 70 -6.73 -4.49 -2.10
C ILE A 70 -7.06 -4.62 -3.59
N PHE A 71 -6.06 -4.95 -4.42
CA PHE A 71 -6.15 -5.06 -5.87
C PHE A 71 -5.54 -6.37 -6.39
N ASN A 72 -5.95 -7.48 -5.77
CA ASN A 72 -5.45 -8.82 -6.12
C ASN A 72 -5.99 -9.35 -7.46
N ARG A 73 -7.16 -8.86 -7.89
CA ARG A 73 -7.79 -9.24 -9.16
C ARG A 73 -7.75 -8.03 -10.08
N ALA A 74 -7.12 -8.22 -11.23
CA ALA A 74 -7.15 -7.27 -12.32
C ALA A 74 -8.57 -7.11 -12.85
N TYR A 75 -9.04 -5.87 -12.94
CA TYR A 75 -10.24 -5.53 -13.70
C TYR A 75 -10.03 -4.15 -14.35
N THR A 76 -10.66 -3.97 -15.50
CA THR A 76 -10.63 -2.69 -16.22
C THR A 76 -11.85 -1.89 -15.80
N ALA A 77 -11.60 -0.71 -15.24
CA ALA A 77 -12.62 0.30 -14.96
C ALA A 77 -12.04 1.67 -15.37
N PRO A 78 -12.88 2.69 -15.60
CA PRO A 78 -12.40 4.06 -15.76
C PRO A 78 -11.56 4.50 -14.56
N MET A 79 -10.54 5.32 -14.80
CA MET A 79 -9.58 5.68 -13.74
C MET A 79 -10.25 6.38 -12.55
N GLU A 80 -11.29 7.16 -12.84
CA GLU A 80 -12.14 7.87 -11.87
C GLU A 80 -12.83 6.95 -10.84
N HIS A 81 -12.98 5.66 -11.16
CA HIS A 81 -13.58 4.70 -10.23
C HIS A 81 -12.58 4.16 -9.20
N PHE A 82 -11.29 4.37 -9.44
CA PHE A 82 -10.26 4.04 -8.48
C PHE A 82 -10.00 5.25 -7.59
N ASP A 83 -10.28 5.10 -6.30
CA ASP A 83 -10.09 6.14 -5.28
C ASP A 83 -8.60 6.31 -4.93
N ILE A 84 -7.76 6.61 -5.93
CA ILE A 84 -6.32 6.69 -5.77
C ILE A 84 -5.95 7.97 -5.04
N ASN A 85 -5.09 7.85 -4.02
CA ASN A 85 -4.53 9.01 -3.35
C ASN A 85 -3.33 9.55 -4.13
N TYR A 86 -3.56 10.38 -5.15
CA TYR A 86 -2.48 10.94 -5.97
C TYR A 86 -1.44 11.74 -5.17
N ASN A 87 -1.84 12.41 -4.08
CA ASN A 87 -0.92 13.17 -3.23
C ASN A 87 0.16 12.27 -2.63
N TYR A 88 -0.20 11.04 -2.23
CA TYR A 88 0.77 10.04 -1.77
C TYR A 88 1.81 9.74 -2.85
N TYR A 89 1.36 9.40 -4.06
CA TYR A 89 2.27 9.01 -5.15
C TYR A 89 3.15 10.17 -5.63
N ILE A 90 2.62 11.40 -5.67
CA ILE A 90 3.40 12.59 -5.97
C ILE A 90 4.49 12.80 -4.90
N ALA A 91 4.15 12.62 -3.62
CA ALA A 91 5.11 12.73 -2.53
C ALA A 91 6.21 11.65 -2.61
N GLU A 92 5.86 10.39 -2.87
CA GLU A 92 6.83 9.30 -3.06
C GLU A 92 7.74 9.55 -4.28
N ALA A 93 7.19 10.01 -5.40
CA ALA A 93 7.97 10.37 -6.58
C ALA A 93 8.94 11.53 -6.29
N ASN A 94 8.51 12.53 -5.53
CA ASN A 94 9.37 13.64 -5.10
C ASN A 94 10.51 13.16 -4.19
N LYS A 95 10.28 12.21 -3.28
CA LYS A 95 11.38 11.63 -2.48
C LYS A 95 12.48 11.05 -3.36
N ILE A 96 12.11 10.34 -4.43
CA ILE A 96 13.08 9.77 -5.38
C ILE A 96 13.79 10.89 -6.14
N LYS A 97 13.03 11.86 -6.66
CA LYS A 97 13.56 13.00 -7.42
C LYS A 97 14.60 13.80 -6.62
N TYR A 98 14.30 14.10 -5.35
CA TYR A 98 15.15 14.92 -4.50
C TYR A 98 16.23 14.12 -3.75
N ALA A 99 16.09 12.79 -3.60
CA ALA A 99 17.15 11.95 -3.03
C ALA A 99 18.47 12.04 -3.82
N VAL A 100 18.40 12.29 -5.13
CA VAL A 100 19.58 12.47 -5.99
C VAL A 100 20.26 13.83 -5.75
N ASN A 101 19.51 14.86 -5.38
CA ASN A 101 20.03 16.22 -5.22
C ASN A 101 20.82 16.42 -3.92
N ASP A 102 20.54 15.63 -2.88
CA ASP A 102 21.29 15.67 -1.61
C ASP A 102 22.61 14.86 -1.67
N GLY A 103 22.83 14.10 -2.75
CA GLY A 103 23.94 13.15 -2.89
C GLY A 103 25.06 13.55 -3.85
N GLN A 104 24.90 14.61 -4.66
CA GLN A 104 26.03 15.13 -5.43
C GLN A 104 26.95 15.91 -4.48
N GLN A 105 27.87 15.20 -3.84
CA GLN A 105 29.01 15.84 -3.18
C GLN A 105 29.64 16.79 -4.19
N LYS A 106 29.69 18.08 -3.84
CA LYS A 106 30.53 19.04 -4.55
C LYS A 106 31.94 18.44 -4.50
N LEU A 107 32.43 18.00 -5.65
CA LEU A 107 33.85 17.76 -5.85
C LEU A 107 34.51 19.11 -5.60
N PHE A 108 35.15 19.24 -4.44
CA PHE A 108 36.07 20.32 -4.15
C PHE A 108 37.18 20.33 -5.21
#